data_AF-A0A9D9N202-F1
#
_entry.id   AF-A0A9D9N202-F1
#
_cell.length_a   1.000
_cell.length_b   1.000
_cell.length_c   1.000
_cell.angle_alpha   90.00
_cell.angle_beta   90.00
_cell.angle_gamma   90.00
#
_symmetry.space_group_name_H-M   'P 1'
#
loop_
_entity.id
_entity.type
_entity.pdbx_description
1 polymer ?
#
loop_
_entity_poly.entity_id
_entity_poly.type
_entity_poly.pdbx_seq_one_letter_code
_entity_poly.pdbx_strand_id
1 'polypeptide(L)'
;MGTLSVVSPGKNEVLEEVYRLIETCNSKFNSLKQEMVFSVKTKNDSTGVLSGVIRELLEGNGFICSDYNSNFLVEAEIKTTESENQIGVFVRPSVFINIIQTGENGRVLNSYSKQLSKYGHKNWDGAYGKAMAEVEKDLRANFMSVFY
;
A
#
# COMPACT_ATOMS: atom_id res chain seq x y z
N MET A 1 -4.10 -40.68 47.60
CA MET A 1 -4.40 -39.33 47.08
C MET A 1 -3.12 -38.78 46.48
N GLY A 2 -3.04 -38.66 45.15
CA GLY A 2 -1.90 -38.03 44.48
C GLY A 2 -2.24 -36.59 44.15
N THR A 3 -1.50 -35.63 44.69
CA THR A 3 -1.62 -34.21 44.37
C THR A 3 -0.94 -33.94 43.03
N LEU A 4 -1.72 -33.58 42.01
CA LEU A 4 -1.22 -32.99 40.77
C LEU A 4 -0.68 -31.58 41.07
N SER A 5 0.64 -31.45 41.12
CA SER A 5 1.31 -30.15 41.11
C SER A 5 1.27 -29.59 39.69
N VAL A 6 0.44 -28.57 39.46
CA VAL A 6 0.48 -27.77 38.23
C VAL A 6 1.77 -26.96 38.25
N VAL A 7 2.76 -27.40 37.48
CA VAL A 7 4.00 -26.66 37.29
C VAL A 7 3.67 -25.46 36.39
N SER A 8 3.74 -24.26 36.96
CA SER A 8 3.61 -23.03 36.18
C SER A 8 4.91 -22.83 35.40
N PRO A 9 4.85 -22.62 34.07
CA PRO A 9 6.05 -22.44 33.28
C PRO A 9 6.82 -21.20 33.75
N GLY A 10 8.15 -21.31 33.76
CA GLY A 10 9.02 -20.18 34.10
C GLY A 10 8.85 -19.06 33.07
N LYS A 11 9.05 -17.79 33.47
CA LYS A 11 8.95 -16.63 32.54
C LYS A 11 9.75 -16.80 31.24
N ASN A 12 10.85 -17.55 31.29
CA ASN A 12 11.70 -17.83 30.12
C ASN A 12 11.05 -18.83 29.14
N GLU A 13 10.32 -19.84 29.64
CA GLU A 13 9.60 -20.81 28.80
C GLU A 13 8.43 -20.15 28.06
N VAL A 14 7.72 -19.24 28.74
CA VAL A 14 6.65 -18.43 28.12
C VAL A 14 7.20 -17.51 27.02
N LEU A 15 8.36 -16.89 27.24
CA LEU A 15 9.03 -16.05 26.24
C LEU A 15 9.43 -16.85 24.99
N GLU A 16 10.03 -18.03 25.17
CA GLU A 16 10.39 -18.93 24.07
C GLU A 16 9.16 -19.39 23.27
N GLU A 17 8.05 -19.68 23.96
CA GLU A 17 6.80 -20.07 23.30
C GLU A 17 6.18 -18.92 22.50
N VAL A 18 6.26 -17.69 23.02
CA VAL A 18 5.84 -16.48 22.29
C VAL A 18 6.70 -16.26 21.04
N TYR A 19 8.02 -16.42 21.12
CA TYR A 19 8.90 -16.29 19.95
C TYR A 19 8.58 -17.33 18.88
N ARG A 20 8.39 -18.61 19.27
CA ARG A 20 7.98 -19.67 18.33
C ARG A 20 6.64 -19.38 17.66
N LEU A 21 5.69 -18.82 18.40
CA LEU A 21 4.39 -18.44 17.85
C LEU A 21 4.55 -17.31 16.83
N ILE A 22 5.35 -16.28 17.14
CA ILE A 22 5.64 -15.17 16.22
C ILE A 22 6.30 -15.71 14.93
N GLU A 23 7.32 -16.56 15.04
CA GLU A 23 7.98 -17.17 13.89
C GLU A 23 7.02 -18.00 13.05
N THR A 24 6.15 -18.79 13.69
CA THR A 24 5.15 -19.61 13.01
C THR A 24 4.14 -18.73 12.25
N CYS A 25 3.64 -17.66 12.89
CA CYS A 25 2.74 -16.71 12.28
C CYS A 25 3.39 -15.99 11.09
N ASN A 26 4.63 -15.54 11.24
CA ASN A 26 5.39 -14.88 10.17
C ASN A 26 5.62 -15.82 8.98
N SER A 27 5.99 -17.07 9.23
CA SER A 27 6.19 -18.09 8.19
C SER A 27 4.89 -18.35 7.42
N LYS A 28 3.78 -18.59 8.13
CA LYS A 28 2.46 -18.78 7.50
C LYS A 28 2.01 -17.55 6.71
N PHE A 29 2.20 -16.37 7.27
CA PHE A 29 1.84 -15.13 6.60
C PHE A 29 2.65 -14.95 5.30
N ASN A 30 3.95 -15.20 5.33
CA ASN A 30 4.79 -15.14 4.13
C ASN A 30 4.37 -16.15 3.06
N SER A 31 3.96 -17.37 3.45
CA SER A 31 3.39 -18.34 2.50
C SER A 31 2.10 -17.81 1.87
N LEU A 32 1.20 -17.21 2.66
CA LEU A 32 -0.05 -16.65 2.17
C LEU A 32 0.17 -15.47 1.21
N LYS A 33 1.19 -14.64 1.42
CA LYS A 33 1.48 -13.51 0.50
C LYS A 33 1.71 -13.97 -0.95
N GLN A 34 2.30 -15.15 -1.14
CA GLN A 34 2.53 -15.73 -2.47
C GLN A 34 1.23 -16.21 -3.14
N GLU A 35 0.15 -16.40 -2.38
CA GLU A 35 -1.19 -16.71 -2.91
C GLU A 35 -2.01 -15.43 -3.17
N MET A 36 -1.55 -14.28 -2.63
CA MET A 36 -2.18 -12.98 -2.82
C MET A 36 -1.64 -12.32 -4.10
N VAL A 37 -2.35 -12.59 -5.20
CA VAL A 37 -2.02 -12.05 -6.53
C VAL A 37 -2.82 -10.77 -6.79
N PHE A 38 -2.12 -9.67 -7.04
CA PHE A 38 -2.68 -8.35 -7.31
C PHE A 38 -2.55 -7.98 -8.78
N SER A 39 -3.63 -7.45 -9.37
CA SER A 39 -3.54 -6.62 -10.57
C SER A 39 -3.56 -5.14 -10.19
N VAL A 40 -2.92 -4.29 -10.98
CA VAL A 40 -2.85 -2.85 -10.73
C VAL A 40 -3.41 -2.11 -11.93
N LYS A 41 -4.48 -1.33 -11.70
CA LYS A 41 -5.14 -0.52 -12.71
C LYS A 41 -5.12 0.94 -12.29
N THR A 42 -4.52 1.78 -13.12
CA THR A 42 -4.34 3.20 -12.81
C THR A 42 -5.11 4.10 -13.76
N LYS A 43 -5.50 5.27 -13.27
CA LYS A 43 -6.15 6.32 -14.05
C LYS A 43 -5.44 7.65 -13.85
N ASN A 44 -5.30 8.41 -14.95
CA ASN A 44 -4.56 9.68 -15.01
C ASN A 44 -3.11 9.55 -14.53
N ASP A 45 -2.51 8.37 -14.75
CA ASP A 45 -1.14 8.05 -14.36
C ASP A 45 -0.17 8.20 -15.55
N SER A 46 -0.18 9.36 -16.19
CA SER A 46 0.57 9.60 -17.44
C SER A 46 2.08 9.46 -17.28
N THR A 47 2.59 9.61 -16.05
CA THR A 47 4.00 9.46 -15.70
C THR A 47 4.35 8.05 -15.21
N GLY A 48 3.36 7.17 -15.04
CA GLY A 48 3.55 5.82 -14.50
C GLY A 48 3.90 5.78 -13.01
N VAL A 49 3.80 6.90 -12.30
CA VAL A 49 4.17 7.00 -10.88
C VAL A 49 3.31 6.09 -10.02
N LEU A 50 1.99 6.05 -10.22
CA LEU A 50 1.13 5.16 -9.42
C LEU A 50 1.46 3.69 -9.72
N SER A 51 1.41 3.32 -11.00
CA SER A 51 1.55 1.92 -11.42
C SER A 51 2.91 1.34 -11.05
N GLY A 52 3.99 2.09 -11.27
CA GLY A 52 5.34 1.69 -10.92
C GLY A 52 5.53 1.54 -9.42
N VAL A 53 5.22 2.58 -8.65
CA VAL A 53 5.46 2.59 -7.19
C VAL A 53 4.60 1.55 -6.47
N ILE A 54 3.33 1.39 -6.86
CA ILE A 54 2.45 0.40 -6.24
C ILE A 54 2.97 -1.02 -6.50
N ARG A 55 3.35 -1.35 -7.73
CA ARG A 55 3.91 -2.69 -8.06
C ARG A 55 5.20 -2.95 -7.29
N GLU A 56 6.12 -2.00 -7.29
CA GLU A 56 7.39 -2.10 -6.55
C GLU A 56 7.16 -2.36 -5.06
N LEU A 57 6.22 -1.64 -4.43
CA LEU A 57 5.91 -1.80 -3.02
C LEU A 57 5.25 -3.16 -2.72
N LEU A 58 4.33 -3.62 -3.57
CA LEU A 58 3.71 -4.93 -3.42
C LEU A 58 4.75 -6.06 -3.55
N GLU A 59 5.52 -6.07 -4.63
CA GLU A 59 6.53 -7.08 -4.89
C GLU A 59 7.64 -7.05 -3.83
N GLY A 60 8.09 -5.85 -3.44
CA GLY A 60 9.07 -5.65 -2.37
C GLY A 60 8.60 -6.14 -1.00
N ASN A 61 7.28 -6.27 -0.78
CA ASN A 61 6.70 -6.85 0.43
C ASN A 61 6.38 -8.36 0.30
N GLY A 62 6.72 -8.98 -0.83
CA GLY A 62 6.55 -10.42 -1.08
C GLY A 62 5.18 -10.80 -1.63
N PHE A 63 4.40 -9.84 -2.12
CA PHE A 63 3.16 -10.11 -2.87
C PHE A 63 3.47 -10.34 -4.35
N ILE A 64 2.55 -10.96 -5.08
CA ILE A 64 2.69 -11.18 -6.53
C ILE A 64 1.87 -10.14 -7.28
N CYS A 65 2.48 -9.45 -8.25
CA CYS A 65 1.75 -8.64 -9.21
C CYS A 65 1.56 -9.41 -10.53
N SER A 66 0.32 -9.56 -10.98
CA SER A 66 -0.02 -10.19 -12.27
C SER A 66 -1.33 -9.64 -12.80
N ASP A 67 -1.37 -9.35 -14.10
CA ASP A 67 -2.59 -8.94 -14.78
C ASP A 67 -3.52 -10.13 -15.10
N TYR A 68 -3.01 -11.35 -14.92
CA TYR A 68 -3.75 -12.61 -15.11
C TYR A 68 -3.95 -13.32 -13.77
N ASN A 69 -5.12 -13.94 -13.59
CA ASN A 69 -5.46 -14.74 -12.40
C ASN A 69 -5.24 -13.99 -11.07
N SER A 70 -5.48 -12.67 -11.06
CA SER A 70 -5.40 -11.88 -9.84
C SER A 70 -6.63 -12.11 -8.96
N ASN A 71 -6.37 -12.27 -7.66
CA ASN A 71 -7.40 -12.42 -6.61
C ASN A 71 -7.76 -11.06 -5.99
N PHE A 72 -6.95 -10.03 -6.27
CA PHE A 72 -7.12 -8.67 -5.81
C PHE A 72 -6.82 -7.68 -6.93
N LEU A 73 -7.53 -6.55 -6.94
CA LEU A 73 -7.32 -5.43 -7.84
C LEU A 73 -7.00 -4.18 -7.00
N VAL A 74 -5.88 -3.55 -7.31
CA VAL A 74 -5.58 -2.19 -6.84
C VAL A 74 -6.02 -1.22 -7.93
N GLU A 75 -7.11 -0.51 -7.69
CA GLU A 75 -7.51 0.63 -8.53
C GLU A 75 -6.95 1.92 -7.93
N ALA A 76 -6.17 2.67 -8.71
CA ALA A 76 -5.59 3.93 -8.28
C ALA A 76 -5.85 5.06 -9.27
N GLU A 77 -6.10 6.27 -8.77
CA GLU A 77 -6.32 7.46 -9.59
C GLU A 77 -5.58 8.67 -8.98
N ILE A 78 -4.94 9.46 -9.85
CA ILE A 78 -4.51 10.82 -9.51
C ILE A 78 -5.51 11.81 -10.11
N LYS A 79 -5.93 12.78 -9.31
CA LYS A 79 -6.62 13.99 -9.80
C LYS A 79 -5.76 15.20 -9.49
N THR A 80 -5.64 16.10 -10.44
CA THR A 80 -4.93 17.37 -10.24
C THR A 80 -5.89 18.53 -10.31
N THR A 81 -5.66 19.52 -9.44
CA THR A 81 -6.26 20.84 -9.57
C THR A 81 -5.16 21.82 -9.94
N GLU A 82 -5.37 22.52 -11.06
CA GLU A 82 -4.44 23.49 -11.62
C GLU A 82 -4.86 24.92 -11.24
N SER A 83 -3.89 25.80 -11.09
CA SER A 83 -4.15 27.24 -10.94
C SER A 83 -2.92 28.05 -11.32
N GLU A 84 -3.15 29.28 -11.78
CA GLU A 84 -2.10 30.20 -12.22
C GLU A 84 -2.35 31.59 -11.62
N ASN A 85 -1.26 32.30 -11.31
CA ASN A 85 -1.31 33.71 -10.92
C ASN A 85 0.01 34.42 -11.30
N GLN A 86 0.17 35.67 -10.87
CA GLN A 86 1.34 36.50 -11.20
C GLN A 86 2.69 35.93 -10.73
N ILE A 87 2.71 34.99 -9.77
CA ILE A 87 3.94 34.37 -9.25
C ILE A 87 4.26 33.02 -9.90
N GLY A 88 3.39 32.50 -10.78
CA GLY A 88 3.61 31.28 -11.55
C GLY A 88 2.40 30.35 -11.57
N VAL A 89 2.67 29.09 -11.90
CA VAL A 89 1.66 28.04 -12.03
C VAL A 89 1.79 27.03 -10.90
N PHE A 90 0.67 26.39 -10.57
CA PHE A 90 0.57 25.53 -9.42
C PHE A 90 -0.32 24.32 -9.68
N VAL A 91 0.10 23.19 -9.14
CA VAL A 91 -0.61 21.90 -9.22
C VAL A 91 -0.86 21.39 -7.82
N ARG A 92 -2.08 20.94 -7.53
CA ARG A 92 -2.44 20.25 -6.30
C ARG A 92 -2.91 18.83 -6.62
N PRO A 93 -2.14 17.78 -6.31
CA PRO A 93 -2.55 16.41 -6.57
C PRO A 93 -3.43 15.85 -5.44
N SER A 94 -4.36 14.97 -5.82
CA SER A 94 -5.17 14.15 -4.92
C SER A 94 -5.07 12.71 -5.40
N VAL A 95 -4.73 11.80 -4.49
CA VAL A 95 -4.52 10.37 -4.75
C VAL A 95 -5.70 9.61 -4.18
N PHE A 96 -6.21 8.65 -4.94
CA PHE A 96 -7.27 7.73 -4.52
C PHE A 96 -6.83 6.31 -4.86
N ILE A 97 -6.94 5.39 -3.91
CA ILE A 97 -6.58 3.98 -4.05
C ILE A 97 -7.67 3.14 -3.41
N ASN A 98 -8.09 2.08 -4.11
CA ASN A 98 -8.97 1.04 -3.59
C ASN A 98 -8.30 -0.32 -3.77
N ILE A 99 -8.41 -1.15 -2.75
CA ILE A 99 -8.06 -2.58 -2.81
C ILE A 99 -9.37 -3.35 -2.88
N ILE A 100 -9.55 -4.09 -3.95
CA ILE A 100 -10.81 -4.76 -4.30
C ILE A 100 -10.53 -6.26 -4.39
N GLN A 101 -11.36 -7.07 -3.75
CA GLN A 101 -11.34 -8.52 -3.98
C GLN A 101 -11.95 -8.82 -5.36
N THR A 102 -11.22 -9.53 -6.22
CA THR A 102 -11.76 -9.95 -7.52
C THR A 102 -12.68 -11.16 -7.31
N GLY A 103 -13.81 -11.20 -8.02
CA GLY A 103 -14.88 -12.20 -7.84
C GLY A 103 -16.27 -11.59 -7.89
N GLU A 104 -17.31 -12.41 -7.66
CA GLU A 104 -18.71 -12.10 -8.02
C GLU A 104 -19.29 -10.78 -7.48
N ASN A 105 -18.73 -10.24 -6.39
CA ASN A 105 -19.28 -9.05 -5.73
C ASN A 105 -18.33 -7.84 -5.73
N GLY A 106 -17.11 -7.94 -6.28
CA GLY A 106 -16.18 -6.80 -6.41
C GLY A 106 -16.03 -5.95 -5.13
N ARG A 107 -15.89 -6.61 -3.98
CA ARG A 107 -15.93 -5.93 -2.68
C ARG A 107 -14.67 -5.10 -2.46
N VAL A 108 -14.84 -3.82 -2.17
CA VAL A 108 -13.76 -2.97 -1.65
C VAL A 108 -13.39 -3.44 -0.25
N LEU A 109 -12.15 -3.89 -0.09
CA LEU A 109 -11.58 -4.36 1.17
C LEU A 109 -11.01 -3.19 1.97
N ASN A 110 -10.32 -2.27 1.29
CA ASN A 110 -9.78 -1.08 1.90
C ASN A 110 -9.61 0.04 0.87
N SER A 111 -9.49 1.27 1.37
CA SER A 111 -9.35 2.47 0.55
C SER A 111 -8.39 3.46 1.20
N TYR A 112 -7.65 4.17 0.38
CA TYR A 112 -6.81 5.30 0.76
C TYR A 112 -7.12 6.50 -0.12
N SER A 113 -7.25 7.67 0.50
CA SER A 113 -7.47 8.91 -0.23
C SER A 113 -6.76 10.05 0.47
N LYS A 114 -5.99 10.83 -0.29
CA LYS A 114 -5.28 11.98 0.25
C LYS A 114 -5.16 13.10 -0.77
N GLN A 115 -5.54 14.30 -0.35
CA GLN A 115 -5.22 15.52 -1.05
C GLN A 115 -3.91 16.08 -0.50
N LEU A 116 -2.92 16.24 -1.38
CA LEU A 116 -1.61 16.76 -1.00
C LEU A 116 -1.60 18.29 -1.04
N SER A 117 -0.48 18.84 -0.59
CA SER A 117 -0.19 20.27 -0.69
C SER A 117 -0.14 20.74 -2.15
N LYS A 118 -0.23 22.05 -2.32
CA LYS A 118 -0.12 22.72 -3.62
C LYS A 118 1.36 22.98 -3.92
N TYR A 119 1.81 22.66 -5.13
CA TYR A 119 3.20 22.79 -5.56
C TYR A 119 3.32 23.72 -6.75
N GLY A 120 4.25 24.69 -6.64
CA GLY A 120 4.42 25.77 -7.61
C GLY A 120 5.72 25.71 -8.41
N HIS A 121 5.67 26.24 -9.62
CA HIS A 121 6.82 26.40 -10.50
C HIS A 121 6.59 27.53 -11.54
N LYS A 122 7.66 27.93 -12.23
CA LYS A 122 7.60 28.93 -13.32
C LYS A 122 6.89 28.44 -14.59
N ASN A 123 6.66 27.13 -14.72
CA ASN A 123 6.00 26.48 -15.86
C ASN A 123 5.28 25.21 -15.41
N TRP A 124 4.34 24.72 -16.22
CA TRP A 124 3.47 23.60 -15.87
C TRP A 124 4.26 22.31 -15.62
N ASP A 125 5.20 21.98 -16.50
CA ASP A 125 6.00 20.75 -16.37
C ASP A 125 6.73 20.66 -15.03
N GLY A 126 7.34 21.75 -14.56
CA GLY A 126 8.02 21.74 -13.27
C GLY A 126 7.07 21.74 -12.07
N ALA A 127 5.85 22.28 -12.21
CA ALA A 127 4.83 22.19 -11.16
C ALA A 127 4.30 20.76 -11.06
N TYR A 128 4.02 20.13 -12.21
CA TYR A 128 3.65 18.72 -12.32
C TYR A 128 4.76 17.80 -11.79
N GLY A 129 6.01 18.00 -12.20
CA GLY A 129 7.15 17.20 -11.73
C GLY A 129 7.30 17.23 -10.20
N LYS A 130 7.20 18.41 -9.58
CA LYS A 130 7.21 18.53 -8.12
C LYS A 130 6.00 17.84 -7.46
N ALA A 131 4.81 18.04 -8.02
CA ALA A 131 3.59 17.45 -7.50
C ALA A 131 3.65 15.91 -7.53
N MET A 132 4.13 15.32 -8.64
CA MET A 132 4.23 13.87 -8.78
C MET A 132 5.35 13.26 -7.91
N ALA A 133 6.47 13.96 -7.71
CA ALA A 133 7.51 13.52 -6.79
C ALA A 133 6.99 13.40 -5.35
N GLU A 134 6.12 14.32 -4.93
CA GLU A 134 5.51 14.26 -3.61
C GLU A 134 4.39 13.22 -3.51
N VAL A 135 3.70 12.90 -4.62
CA VAL A 135 2.82 11.72 -4.70
C VAL A 135 3.61 10.43 -4.50
N GLU A 136 4.73 10.25 -5.21
CA GLU A 136 5.59 9.06 -5.05
C GLU A 136 6.08 8.92 -3.60
N LYS A 137 6.59 10.00 -3.01
CA LYS A 137 7.04 10.01 -1.62
C LYS A 137 5.94 9.63 -0.64
N ASP A 138 4.73 10.15 -0.85
CA ASP A 138 3.56 9.81 -0.04
C ASP A 138 3.18 8.33 -0.14
N LEU A 139 3.18 7.76 -1.35
CA LEU A 139 2.91 6.35 -1.57
C LEU A 139 3.95 5.46 -0.88
N ARG A 140 5.24 5.75 -1.05
CA ARG A 140 6.31 4.98 -0.42
C ARG A 140 6.22 5.00 1.11
N ALA A 141 5.73 6.09 1.69
CA ALA A 141 5.56 6.22 3.13
C ALA A 141 4.30 5.52 3.66
N ASN A 142 3.19 5.54 2.90
CA ASN A 142 1.88 5.24 3.46
C ASN A 142 1.11 4.10 2.75
N PHE A 143 1.51 3.67 1.56
CA PHE A 143 0.73 2.68 0.80
C PHE A 143 0.61 1.34 1.54
N MET A 144 1.67 0.85 2.16
CA MET A 144 1.62 -0.43 2.87
C MET A 144 0.79 -0.39 4.15
N SER A 145 0.57 0.79 4.76
CA SER A 145 -0.34 0.91 5.91
C SER A 145 -1.81 0.75 5.51
N VAL A 146 -2.13 0.60 4.22
CA VAL A 146 -3.47 0.24 3.78
C VAL A 146 -3.73 -1.27 3.97
N PHE A 147 -2.70 -2.07 4.25
CA PHE A 147 -2.81 -3.51 4.47
C PHE A 147 -2.76 -3.92 5.95
N TYR A 148 -2.32 -3.04 6.85
CA TYR A 148 -2.06 -3.31 8.27
C TYR A 148 -2.79 -2.31 9.16
#